data_AF-A0A9W6PDZ2-F1
#
_entry.id   AF-A0A9W6PDZ2-F1
#
_cell.length_a   1.000
_cell.length_b   1.000
_cell.length_c   1.000
_cell.angle_alpha   90.00
_cell.angle_beta   90.00
_cell.angle_gamma   90.00
#
_symmetry.space_group_name_H-M   'P 1'
#
loop_
_entity.id
_entity.type
_entity.pdbx_description
1 polymer ?
#
loop_
_entity_poly.entity_id
_entity_poly.type
_entity_poly.pdbx_seq_one_letter_code
_entity_poly.pdbx_strand_id
1 'polypeptide(L)'
;MLVLLVLVAFALITVDIKGGDDSPLGGARRAAASALGPVEDAAAGAVDPVAGYIRAIRDAGTHQERLDQITRENTELRQKLASSDAASGRTKQLDDMLRTAGSGGYTVKAAQVIAIGAAQGFSWTITIDAGSDDGLTRDMTVIDGQGLVGRITTVAPTTATVLLASDPGFTAGVRLEGSGEIGFAAGQGASPMRIELLNGRAQVKAGDRLVTFGSQSGRPFVPGVPVGTVKEVQATPGQLTKTILVEPYVQFTRLDLVGVVVVPPRTDPRDAVLPPVPAASAGAAGNPQAPIAAVPPTTGGN
;
A
#
# COMPACT_ATOMS: atom_id res chain seq x y z
N MET A 1 55.45 78.45 -25.03
CA MET A 1 54.77 77.79 -23.90
C MET A 1 55.58 76.62 -23.32
N LEU A 2 55.99 75.63 -24.12
CA LEU A 2 56.75 74.47 -23.63
C LEU A 2 58.13 74.85 -23.03
N VAL A 3 58.83 75.82 -23.63
CA VAL A 3 60.10 76.35 -23.08
C VAL A 3 59.92 77.03 -21.72
N LEU A 4 58.77 77.67 -21.48
CA LEU A 4 58.47 78.35 -20.22
C LEU A 4 58.17 77.35 -19.09
N LEU A 5 57.47 76.25 -19.40
CA LEU A 5 57.24 75.16 -18.45
C LEU A 5 58.54 74.43 -18.09
N VAL A 6 59.43 74.23 -19.06
CA VAL A 6 60.75 73.62 -18.79
C VAL A 6 61.61 74.53 -17.90
N LEU A 7 61.59 75.85 -18.13
CA LEU A 7 62.30 76.80 -17.26
C LEU A 7 61.74 76.84 -15.82
N VAL A 8 60.41 76.75 -15.64
CA VAL A 8 59.78 76.72 -14.32
C VAL A 8 60.10 75.41 -13.58
N ALA A 9 60.06 74.27 -14.27
CA ALA A 9 60.42 72.99 -13.68
C ALA A 9 61.91 72.95 -13.28
N PHE A 10 62.78 73.51 -14.13
CA PHE A 10 64.22 73.59 -13.82
C PHE A 10 64.50 74.55 -12.66
N ALA A 11 63.75 75.66 -12.55
CA ALA A 11 63.83 76.58 -11.41
C ALA A 11 63.38 75.90 -10.11
N LEU A 12 62.29 75.15 -10.13
CA LEU A 12 61.80 74.43 -8.94
C LEU A 12 62.75 73.33 -8.49
N ILE A 13 63.31 72.55 -9.43
CA ILE A 13 64.32 71.53 -9.13
C ILE A 13 65.61 72.18 -8.60
N THR A 14 66.01 73.33 -9.14
CA THR A 14 67.20 74.05 -8.67
C THR A 14 67.02 74.60 -7.25
N VAL A 15 65.80 75.05 -6.91
CA VAL A 15 65.46 75.49 -5.55
C VAL A 15 65.43 74.33 -4.57
N ASP A 16 64.95 73.15 -5.00
CA ASP A 16 64.88 71.94 -4.18
C ASP A 16 66.27 71.39 -3.82
N ILE A 17 67.26 71.56 -4.71
CA ILE A 17 68.62 71.03 -4.52
C ILE A 17 69.52 71.94 -3.65
N LYS A 18 69.10 73.18 -3.33
CA LYS A 18 69.95 74.16 -2.61
C LYS A 18 69.44 74.65 -1.26
N GLY A 19 68.34 74.12 -0.72
CA GLY A 19 67.76 74.54 0.56
C GLY A 19 67.69 73.43 1.61
N GLY A 20 68.84 73.05 2.20
CA GLY A 20 68.87 72.25 3.42
C GLY A 20 68.33 73.02 4.63
N ASP A 21 67.50 72.33 5.43
CA ASP A 21 67.02 72.57 6.79
C ASP A 21 66.37 73.91 7.22
N ASP A 22 66.38 74.98 6.42
CA ASP A 22 65.67 76.24 6.75
C ASP A 22 64.73 76.74 5.63
N SER A 23 63.89 75.85 5.11
CA SER A 23 62.85 76.22 4.13
C SER A 23 61.52 76.58 4.82
N PRO A 24 60.90 77.74 4.52
CA PRO A 24 59.67 78.25 5.16
C PRO A 24 58.40 77.44 4.87
N LEU A 25 58.53 76.26 4.25
CA LEU A 25 57.44 75.37 3.85
C LEU A 25 57.02 74.36 4.94
N GLY A 26 57.67 74.36 6.11
CA GLY A 26 57.29 73.51 7.26
C GLY A 26 55.88 73.79 7.80
N GLY A 27 55.37 75.02 7.66
CA GLY A 27 54.02 75.41 8.08
C GLY A 27 52.92 74.80 7.20
N ALA A 28 53.16 74.65 5.90
CA ALA A 28 52.21 74.07 4.96
C ALA A 28 52.01 72.56 5.16
N ARG A 29 53.06 71.86 5.60
CA ARG A 29 53.03 70.40 5.84
C ARG A 29 52.23 70.00 7.08
N ARG A 30 52.20 70.85 8.13
CA ARG A 30 51.36 70.61 9.33
C ARG A 30 49.87 70.87 9.09
N ALA A 31 49.52 71.82 8.22
CA ALA A 31 48.13 72.08 7.82
C ALA A 31 47.54 70.96 6.96
N ALA A 32 48.37 70.34 6.10
CA ALA A 32 47.96 69.17 5.32
C ALA A 32 47.69 67.93 6.18
N ALA A 33 48.47 67.73 7.25
CA ALA A 33 48.34 66.58 8.14
C ALA A 33 47.08 66.62 9.02
N SER A 34 46.57 67.80 9.40
CA SER A 34 45.33 67.94 10.20
C SER A 34 44.04 67.83 9.39
N ALA A 35 44.11 67.94 8.06
CA ALA A 35 42.94 67.82 7.17
C ALA A 35 42.71 66.40 6.66
N LEU A 36 43.75 65.55 6.67
CA LEU A 36 43.71 64.19 6.12
C LEU A 36 43.56 63.09 7.20
N GLY A 37 43.58 63.45 8.49
CA GLY A 37 43.52 62.52 9.61
C GLY A 37 42.27 61.62 9.71
N PRO A 38 41.03 62.07 9.38
CA PRO A 38 39.85 61.24 9.59
C PRO A 38 39.44 60.43 8.34
N VAL A 39 40.38 60.11 7.44
CA VAL A 39 40.10 59.25 6.27
C VAL A 39 40.52 57.79 6.50
N GLU A 40 41.40 57.50 7.47
CA GLU A 40 41.81 56.12 7.76
C GLU A 40 40.72 55.29 8.50
N ASP A 41 39.91 55.91 9.37
CA ASP A 41 38.82 55.19 10.07
C ASP A 41 37.52 55.07 9.25
N ALA A 42 37.35 55.88 8.19
CA ALA A 42 36.20 55.80 7.29
C ALA A 42 36.33 54.66 6.25
N ALA A 43 37.54 54.17 6.00
CA ALA A 43 37.80 53.11 5.02
C ALA A 43 37.41 51.70 5.53
N ALA A 44 37.37 51.47 6.85
CA ALA A 44 36.94 50.18 7.42
C ALA A 44 35.40 50.02 7.49
N GLY A 45 34.64 51.12 7.46
CA GLY A 45 33.17 51.09 7.53
C GLY A 45 32.45 50.99 6.17
N ALA A 46 33.18 51.15 5.05
CA ALA A 46 32.57 51.29 3.73
C ALA A 46 32.62 50.03 2.85
N VAL A 47 33.27 48.94 3.29
CA VAL A 47 33.48 47.74 2.42
C VAL A 47 32.61 46.53 2.80
N ASP A 48 31.87 46.55 3.91
CA ASP A 48 31.05 45.40 4.31
C ASP A 48 29.62 45.28 3.71
N PRO A 49 28.92 46.33 3.24
CA PRO A 49 27.54 46.13 2.78
C PRO A 49 27.42 45.52 1.37
N VAL A 50 28.48 45.57 0.55
CA VAL A 50 28.44 45.07 -0.85
C VAL A 50 28.97 43.64 -0.99
N ALA A 51 29.90 43.23 -0.12
CA ALA A 51 30.40 41.85 -0.08
C ALA A 51 29.38 40.84 0.49
N GLY A 52 28.37 41.31 1.22
CA GLY A 52 27.23 40.50 1.69
C GLY A 52 26.19 40.22 0.61
N TYR A 53 25.95 41.17 -0.29
CA TYR A 53 24.90 41.06 -1.31
C TYR A 53 25.28 40.13 -2.47
N ILE A 54 26.56 40.12 -2.89
CA ILE A 54 27.05 39.22 -3.95
C ILE A 54 27.15 37.77 -3.45
N ARG A 55 27.40 37.55 -2.15
CA ARG A 55 27.34 36.22 -1.53
C ARG A 55 25.89 35.75 -1.33
N ALA A 56 24.98 36.62 -0.91
CA ALA A 56 23.56 36.29 -0.75
C ALA A 56 22.86 35.96 -2.08
N ILE A 57 23.22 36.61 -3.20
CA ILE A 57 22.69 36.26 -4.52
C ILE A 57 23.29 34.96 -5.07
N ARG A 58 24.56 34.67 -4.76
CA ARG A 58 25.19 33.38 -5.11
C ARG A 58 24.66 32.21 -4.24
N ASP A 59 24.26 32.47 -2.99
CA ASP A 59 23.58 31.49 -2.12
C ASP A 59 22.07 31.35 -2.39
N ALA A 60 21.39 32.39 -2.88
CA ALA A 60 19.97 32.31 -3.23
C ALA A 60 19.74 31.33 -4.42
N GLY A 61 20.67 31.26 -5.37
CA GLY A 61 20.64 30.29 -6.46
C GLY A 61 20.88 28.85 -6.01
N THR A 62 21.84 28.63 -5.10
CA THR A 62 22.16 27.28 -4.58
C THR A 62 21.05 26.74 -3.66
N HIS A 63 20.27 27.61 -3.03
CA HIS A 63 19.15 27.20 -2.18
C HIS A 63 17.94 26.74 -3.01
N GLN A 64 17.62 27.41 -4.13
CA GLN A 64 16.57 26.94 -5.03
C GLN A 64 16.97 25.64 -5.74
N GLU A 65 18.22 25.53 -6.20
CA GLU A 65 18.72 24.29 -6.81
C GLU A 65 18.67 23.11 -5.82
N ARG A 66 19.03 23.33 -4.54
CA ARG A 66 18.91 22.31 -3.49
C ARG A 66 17.46 21.98 -3.16
N LEU A 67 16.56 22.96 -3.13
CA LEU A 67 15.13 22.70 -2.91
C LEU A 67 14.53 21.90 -4.07
N ASP A 68 14.90 22.21 -5.30
CA ASP A 68 14.47 21.47 -6.50
C ASP A 68 15.09 20.07 -6.55
N GLN A 69 16.35 19.93 -6.13
CA GLN A 69 17.02 18.64 -6.02
C GLN A 69 16.35 17.77 -4.95
N ILE A 70 16.16 18.30 -3.73
CA ILE A 70 15.51 17.58 -2.63
C ILE A 70 14.07 17.22 -3.00
N THR A 71 13.34 18.11 -3.68
CA THR A 71 11.97 17.82 -4.12
C THR A 71 11.94 16.72 -5.18
N ARG A 72 12.88 16.74 -6.13
CA ARG A 72 13.04 15.66 -7.14
C ARG A 72 13.42 14.34 -6.48
N GLU A 73 14.40 14.32 -5.60
CA GLU A 73 14.82 13.13 -4.86
C GLU A 73 13.68 12.59 -3.99
N ASN A 74 12.92 13.47 -3.31
CA ASN A 74 11.77 13.05 -2.52
C ASN A 74 10.67 12.44 -3.39
N THR A 75 10.44 13.01 -4.59
CA THR A 75 9.47 12.49 -5.56
C THR A 75 9.90 11.14 -6.09
N GLU A 76 11.17 10.98 -6.47
CA GLU A 76 11.74 9.72 -6.95
C GLU A 76 11.73 8.65 -5.85
N LEU A 77 12.12 8.99 -4.63
CA LEU A 77 12.08 8.08 -3.48
C LEU A 77 10.64 7.66 -3.16
N ARG A 78 9.67 8.58 -3.22
CA ARG A 78 8.25 8.25 -3.08
C ARG A 78 7.75 7.32 -4.19
N GLN A 79 8.17 7.53 -5.43
CA GLN A 79 7.85 6.63 -6.55
C GLN A 79 8.46 5.24 -6.35
N LYS A 80 9.73 5.15 -5.92
CA LYS A 80 10.40 3.89 -5.61
C LYS A 80 9.72 3.16 -4.46
N LEU A 81 9.39 3.85 -3.36
CA LEU A 81 8.64 3.28 -2.24
C LEU A 81 7.28 2.75 -2.68
N ALA A 82 6.50 3.55 -3.42
CA ALA A 82 5.21 3.11 -3.94
C ALA A 82 5.33 1.88 -4.85
N SER A 83 6.37 1.81 -5.69
CA SER A 83 6.63 0.64 -6.53
C SER A 83 7.04 -0.60 -5.73
N SER A 84 7.83 -0.42 -4.67
CA SER A 84 8.28 -1.49 -3.77
C SER A 84 7.12 -2.04 -2.94
N ASP A 85 6.25 -1.15 -2.43
CA ASP A 85 5.06 -1.53 -1.68
C ASP A 85 4.07 -2.29 -2.57
N ALA A 86 3.87 -1.84 -3.81
CA ALA A 86 3.04 -2.54 -4.80
C ALA A 86 3.62 -3.92 -5.16
N ALA A 87 4.93 -4.02 -5.36
CA ALA A 87 5.62 -5.29 -5.64
C ALA A 87 5.53 -6.26 -4.45
N SER A 88 5.67 -5.75 -3.23
CA SER A 88 5.54 -6.53 -2.00
C SER A 88 4.11 -7.05 -1.81
N GLY A 89 3.11 -6.21 -2.09
CA GLY A 89 1.69 -6.60 -2.08
C GLY A 89 1.37 -7.70 -3.08
N ARG A 90 1.86 -7.59 -4.32
CA ARG A 90 1.68 -8.61 -5.37
C ARG A 90 2.35 -9.93 -5.01
N THR A 91 3.54 -9.88 -4.42
CA THR A 91 4.25 -11.07 -3.94
C THR A 91 3.44 -11.79 -2.86
N LYS A 92 2.86 -11.05 -1.92
CA LYS A 92 2.02 -11.62 -0.86
C LYS A 92 0.73 -12.25 -1.42
N GLN A 93 0.04 -11.57 -2.34
CA GLN A 93 -1.15 -12.11 -3.00
C GLN A 93 -0.85 -13.41 -3.77
N LEU A 94 0.30 -13.46 -4.46
CA LEU A 94 0.74 -14.66 -5.16
C LEU A 94 1.07 -15.80 -4.19
N ASP A 95 1.77 -15.51 -3.08
CA ASP A 95 2.08 -16.50 -2.04
C ASP A 95 0.81 -17.07 -1.40
N ASP A 96 -0.14 -16.21 -1.03
CA ASP A 96 -1.43 -16.64 -0.49
C ASP A 96 -2.22 -17.51 -1.48
N MET A 97 -2.20 -17.16 -2.77
CA MET A 97 -2.84 -17.95 -3.83
C MET A 97 -2.16 -19.31 -4.03
N LEU A 98 -0.83 -19.36 -4.07
CA LEU A 98 -0.07 -20.60 -4.21
C LEU A 98 -0.25 -21.50 -2.99
N ARG A 99 -0.36 -20.92 -1.78
CA ARG A 99 -0.66 -21.66 -0.56
C ARG A 99 -2.04 -22.29 -0.60
N THR A 100 -3.06 -21.53 -1.00
CA THR A 100 -4.44 -22.02 -1.14
C THR A 100 -4.57 -23.05 -2.28
N ALA A 101 -3.86 -22.83 -3.39
CA ALA A 101 -3.76 -23.78 -4.49
C ALA A 101 -3.10 -25.10 -4.02
N GLY A 102 -1.96 -24.97 -3.33
CA GLY A 102 -1.17 -26.10 -2.84
C GLY A 102 -1.88 -26.92 -1.77
N SER A 103 -2.55 -26.29 -0.81
CA SER A 103 -3.28 -26.99 0.26
C SER A 103 -4.43 -27.85 -0.27
N GLY A 104 -5.08 -27.40 -1.35
CA GLY A 104 -6.12 -28.18 -2.01
C GLY A 104 -5.64 -29.09 -3.13
N GLY A 105 -4.34 -29.07 -3.48
CA GLY A 105 -3.79 -29.86 -4.59
C GLY A 105 -4.25 -29.39 -5.97
N TYR A 106 -4.60 -28.12 -6.11
CA TYR A 106 -5.01 -27.50 -7.36
C TYR A 106 -3.79 -27.08 -8.19
N THR A 107 -3.85 -27.25 -9.50
CA THR A 107 -2.93 -26.52 -10.40
C THR A 107 -3.64 -25.27 -10.89
N VAL A 108 -3.06 -24.11 -10.62
CA VAL A 108 -3.63 -22.81 -10.98
C VAL A 108 -2.77 -22.08 -12.00
N LYS A 109 -3.44 -21.42 -12.95
CA LYS A 109 -2.85 -20.40 -13.82
C LYS A 109 -3.14 -19.04 -13.21
N ALA A 110 -2.11 -18.35 -12.76
CA ALA A 110 -2.24 -16.98 -12.28
C ALA A 110 -2.53 -16.04 -13.46
N ALA A 111 -3.43 -15.08 -13.24
CA ALA A 111 -3.81 -14.04 -14.18
C ALA A 111 -4.11 -12.73 -13.43
N GLN A 112 -3.82 -11.60 -14.06
CA GLN A 112 -4.10 -10.27 -13.57
C GLN A 112 -5.48 -9.80 -14.04
N VAL A 113 -6.20 -9.10 -13.16
CA VAL A 113 -7.45 -8.44 -13.52
C VAL A 113 -7.13 -7.15 -14.29
N ILE A 114 -7.60 -7.06 -15.53
CA ILE A 114 -7.31 -5.95 -16.44
C ILE A 114 -8.52 -5.06 -16.72
N ALA A 115 -9.73 -5.56 -16.47
CA ALA A 115 -10.94 -4.76 -16.52
C ALA A 115 -11.98 -5.30 -15.56
N ILE A 116 -12.83 -4.40 -15.07
CA ILE A 116 -14.03 -4.73 -14.33
C ILE A 116 -15.18 -4.47 -15.30
N GLY A 117 -15.97 -5.50 -15.58
CA GLY A 117 -17.14 -5.39 -16.44
C GLY A 117 -18.10 -4.39 -15.82
N ALA A 118 -18.48 -3.38 -16.61
CA ALA A 118 -19.25 -2.26 -16.09
C ALA A 118 -20.54 -2.75 -15.44
N ALA A 119 -20.78 -2.29 -14.20
CA ALA A 119 -22.05 -2.38 -13.48
C ALA A 119 -23.26 -1.81 -14.26
N GLN A 120 -23.05 -1.30 -15.49
CA GLN A 120 -24.05 -0.81 -16.43
C GLN A 120 -24.97 -1.90 -17.01
N GLY A 121 -24.67 -3.18 -16.82
CA GLY A 121 -25.48 -4.31 -17.31
C GLY A 121 -26.04 -5.25 -16.25
N PHE A 122 -26.09 -4.83 -14.97
CA PHE A 122 -26.48 -5.67 -13.81
C PHE A 122 -25.61 -6.91 -13.55
N SER A 123 -24.59 -7.17 -14.36
CA SER A 123 -23.67 -8.30 -14.20
C SER A 123 -22.36 -7.90 -13.56
N TRP A 124 -21.92 -8.70 -12.59
CA TRP A 124 -20.69 -8.54 -11.82
C TRP A 124 -19.64 -9.44 -12.46
N THR A 125 -18.83 -8.86 -13.34
CA THR A 125 -17.81 -9.59 -14.10
C THR A 125 -16.47 -8.89 -14.04
N ILE A 126 -15.40 -9.66 -14.25
CA ILE A 126 -14.04 -9.15 -14.44
C ILE A 126 -13.43 -9.78 -15.69
N THR A 127 -12.47 -9.08 -16.29
CA THR A 127 -11.67 -9.58 -17.40
C THR A 127 -10.24 -9.80 -16.92
N ILE A 128 -9.69 -10.97 -17.25
CA ILE A 128 -8.32 -11.37 -16.89
C ILE A 128 -7.42 -11.45 -18.12
N ASP A 129 -6.12 -11.24 -17.93
CA ASP A 129 -5.07 -11.25 -18.97
C ASP A 129 -4.55 -12.65 -19.33
N ALA A 130 -5.42 -13.65 -19.26
CA ALA A 130 -5.12 -15.01 -19.69
C ALA A 130 -6.30 -15.56 -20.50
N GLY A 131 -6.00 -16.30 -21.57
CA GLY A 131 -7.02 -16.81 -22.51
C GLY A 131 -6.82 -18.26 -22.93
N SER A 132 -7.39 -18.63 -24.08
CA SER A 132 -7.27 -20.00 -24.61
C SER A 132 -5.83 -20.40 -24.92
N ASP A 133 -4.97 -19.43 -25.23
CA ASP A 133 -3.53 -19.66 -25.47
C ASP A 133 -2.81 -20.12 -24.19
N ASP A 134 -3.39 -19.81 -23.02
CA ASP A 134 -2.94 -20.28 -21.71
C ASP A 134 -3.62 -21.59 -21.26
N GLY A 135 -4.42 -22.21 -22.13
CA GLY A 135 -5.16 -23.44 -21.86
C GLY A 135 -6.48 -23.23 -21.10
N LEU A 136 -6.98 -22.00 -21.02
CA LEU A 136 -8.23 -21.69 -20.35
C LEU A 136 -9.44 -22.11 -21.18
N THR A 137 -10.48 -22.60 -20.52
CA THR A 137 -11.76 -22.93 -21.15
C THR A 137 -12.92 -22.39 -20.32
N ARG A 138 -14.10 -22.29 -20.94
CA ARG A 138 -15.35 -22.01 -20.22
C ARG A 138 -15.54 -22.98 -19.05
N ASP A 139 -16.22 -22.49 -18.01
CA ASP A 139 -16.57 -23.25 -16.80
C ASP A 139 -15.36 -23.71 -15.97
N MET A 140 -14.22 -23.04 -16.09
CA MET A 140 -13.14 -23.21 -15.11
C MET A 140 -13.40 -22.36 -13.86
N THR A 141 -13.05 -22.92 -12.69
CA THR A 141 -13.15 -22.24 -11.41
C THR A 141 -12.06 -21.18 -11.25
N VAL A 142 -12.43 -20.01 -10.75
CA VAL A 142 -11.50 -18.92 -10.44
C VAL A 142 -11.47 -18.71 -8.93
N ILE A 143 -10.27 -18.65 -8.38
CA ILE A 143 -10.00 -18.51 -6.95
C ILE A 143 -9.01 -17.37 -6.70
N ASP A 144 -8.96 -16.86 -5.48
CA ASP A 144 -7.87 -16.01 -4.98
C ASP A 144 -7.18 -16.68 -3.78
N GLY A 145 -6.33 -15.93 -3.07
CA GLY A 145 -5.68 -16.43 -1.85
C GLY A 145 -6.61 -16.73 -0.67
N GLN A 146 -7.86 -16.27 -0.72
CA GLN A 146 -8.85 -16.38 0.37
C GLN A 146 -10.00 -17.34 0.04
N GLY A 147 -10.41 -17.47 -1.22
CA GLY A 147 -11.53 -18.33 -1.60
C GLY A 147 -12.01 -18.21 -3.04
N LEU A 148 -13.29 -18.54 -3.24
CA LEU A 148 -13.96 -18.61 -4.53
C LEU A 148 -14.24 -17.21 -5.09
N VAL A 149 -13.61 -16.88 -6.21
CA VAL A 149 -13.86 -15.63 -6.94
C VAL A 149 -15.02 -15.79 -7.91
N GLY A 150 -15.12 -16.92 -8.62
CA GLY A 150 -16.15 -17.09 -9.64
C GLY A 150 -15.87 -18.23 -10.63
N ARG A 151 -16.42 -18.09 -11.84
CA ARG A 151 -16.19 -19.03 -12.96
C ARG A 151 -15.97 -18.29 -14.27
N ILE A 152 -15.22 -18.89 -15.19
CA ILE A 152 -15.05 -18.37 -16.56
C ILE A 152 -16.32 -18.59 -17.39
N THR A 153 -16.86 -17.52 -17.97
CA THR A 153 -18.03 -17.56 -18.87
C THR A 153 -17.63 -17.47 -20.34
N THR A 154 -16.62 -16.66 -20.67
CA THR A 154 -16.15 -16.45 -22.04
C THR A 154 -14.63 -16.46 -22.07
N VAL A 155 -14.05 -17.04 -23.13
CA VAL A 155 -12.61 -17.12 -23.35
C VAL A 155 -12.30 -16.59 -24.75
N ALA A 156 -11.38 -15.64 -24.81
CA ALA A 156 -10.72 -15.16 -26.02
C ALA A 156 -9.26 -15.69 -26.05
N PRO A 157 -8.49 -15.47 -27.13
CA PRO A 157 -7.12 -15.98 -27.23
C PRO A 157 -6.22 -15.61 -26.05
N THR A 158 -6.24 -14.33 -25.66
CA THR A 158 -5.35 -13.76 -24.62
C THR A 158 -6.08 -13.23 -23.39
N THR A 159 -7.41 -13.30 -23.36
CA THR A 159 -8.21 -12.81 -22.24
C THR A 159 -9.39 -13.73 -21.96
N ALA A 160 -9.94 -13.63 -20.75
CA ALA A 160 -11.15 -14.35 -20.37
C ALA A 160 -12.04 -13.48 -19.47
N THR A 161 -13.34 -13.71 -19.55
CA THR A 161 -14.34 -13.07 -18.70
C THR A 161 -14.75 -14.02 -17.59
N VAL A 162 -14.69 -13.54 -16.35
CA VAL A 162 -15.08 -14.26 -15.15
C VAL A 162 -16.38 -13.67 -14.61
N LEU A 163 -17.37 -14.52 -14.39
CA LEU A 163 -18.57 -14.19 -13.62
C LEU A 163 -18.25 -14.34 -12.14
N LEU A 164 -18.38 -13.25 -11.39
CA LEU A 164 -18.06 -13.21 -9.96
C LEU A 164 -19.09 -13.99 -9.14
N ALA A 165 -18.65 -14.56 -8.03
CA ALA A 165 -19.52 -15.26 -7.09
C ALA A 165 -20.54 -14.32 -6.40
N SER A 166 -20.28 -13.01 -6.39
CA SER A 166 -21.23 -11.99 -5.95
C SER A 166 -22.37 -11.75 -6.93
N ASP A 167 -22.26 -12.16 -8.20
CA ASP A 167 -23.29 -11.88 -9.20
C ASP A 167 -24.64 -12.55 -8.87
N PRO A 168 -25.79 -11.88 -9.01
CA PRO A 168 -27.10 -12.49 -8.78
C PRO A 168 -27.42 -13.70 -9.67
N GLY A 169 -26.82 -13.79 -10.86
CA GLY A 169 -26.89 -14.94 -11.76
C GLY A 169 -25.86 -16.03 -11.45
N PHE A 170 -24.99 -15.85 -10.46
CA PHE A 170 -24.05 -16.87 -10.03
C PHE A 170 -24.74 -17.89 -9.13
N THR A 171 -24.49 -19.18 -9.41
CA THR A 171 -24.90 -20.28 -8.52
C THR A 171 -23.80 -21.34 -8.45
N ALA A 172 -23.51 -21.82 -7.23
CA ALA A 172 -22.54 -22.87 -6.97
C ALA A 172 -23.04 -23.87 -5.91
N GLY A 173 -22.70 -25.15 -6.07
CA GLY A 173 -22.91 -26.15 -5.01
C GLY A 173 -21.91 -25.95 -3.88
N VAL A 174 -22.40 -25.91 -2.64
CA VAL A 174 -21.59 -25.70 -1.44
C VAL A 174 -21.85 -26.77 -0.40
N ARG A 175 -20.91 -26.91 0.53
CA ARG A 175 -20.97 -27.84 1.64
C ARG A 175 -20.55 -27.12 2.92
N LEU A 176 -21.24 -27.39 4.02
CA LEU A 176 -20.79 -26.96 5.34
C LEU A 176 -19.60 -27.80 5.80
N GLU A 177 -18.63 -27.11 6.39
CA GLU A 177 -17.56 -27.76 7.14
C GLU A 177 -18.13 -28.57 8.32
N GLY A 178 -17.55 -29.74 8.55
CA GLY A 178 -17.89 -30.60 9.68
C GLY A 178 -19.16 -31.42 9.47
N SER A 179 -20.34 -30.78 9.36
CA SER A 179 -21.61 -31.50 9.18
C SER A 179 -21.74 -32.13 7.79
N GLY A 180 -21.08 -31.56 6.78
CA GLY A 180 -21.13 -32.04 5.41
C GLY A 180 -22.45 -31.75 4.69
N GLU A 181 -23.34 -30.95 5.29
CA GLU A 181 -24.63 -30.56 4.70
C GLU A 181 -24.42 -29.79 3.40
N ILE A 182 -25.23 -30.13 2.38
CA ILE A 182 -25.07 -29.61 1.02
C ILE A 182 -26.14 -28.54 0.75
N GLY A 183 -25.76 -27.53 -0.02
CA GLY A 183 -26.68 -26.49 -0.48
C GLY A 183 -26.24 -25.83 -1.77
N PHE A 184 -26.99 -24.80 -2.15
CA PHE A 184 -26.68 -23.94 -3.28
C PHE A 184 -26.42 -22.51 -2.81
N ALA A 185 -25.26 -21.98 -3.15
CA ALA A 185 -24.91 -20.57 -2.95
C ALA A 185 -25.35 -19.75 -4.16
N ALA A 186 -25.96 -18.61 -3.91
CA ALA A 186 -26.33 -17.60 -4.89
C ALA A 186 -25.76 -16.23 -4.50
N GLY A 187 -25.20 -15.52 -5.48
CA GLY A 187 -24.72 -14.15 -5.28
C GLY A 187 -25.87 -13.16 -5.07
N GLN A 188 -25.59 -12.02 -4.43
CA GLN A 188 -26.57 -10.97 -4.11
C GLN A 188 -25.98 -9.56 -4.35
N GLY A 189 -25.05 -9.43 -5.29
CA GLY A 189 -24.29 -8.21 -5.56
C GLY A 189 -23.41 -7.80 -4.38
N ALA A 190 -23.68 -6.62 -3.82
CA ALA A 190 -22.96 -6.09 -2.66
C ALA A 190 -23.43 -6.67 -1.31
N SER A 191 -24.49 -7.48 -1.29
CA SER A 191 -25.00 -8.12 -0.08
C SER A 191 -24.35 -9.48 0.17
N PRO A 192 -24.40 -10.00 1.42
CA PRO A 192 -23.95 -11.36 1.73
C PRO A 192 -24.58 -12.40 0.80
N MET A 193 -23.82 -13.45 0.46
CA MET A 193 -24.32 -14.53 -0.38
C MET A 193 -25.46 -15.26 0.32
N ARG A 194 -26.47 -15.66 -0.44
CA ARG A 194 -27.60 -16.45 0.06
C ARG A 194 -27.36 -17.91 -0.24
N ILE A 195 -27.35 -18.75 0.80
CA ILE A 195 -27.17 -20.20 0.66
C ILE A 195 -28.47 -20.87 1.05
N GLU A 196 -28.96 -21.76 0.19
CA GLU A 196 -30.11 -22.63 0.45
C GLU A 196 -29.61 -24.05 0.71
N LEU A 197 -29.74 -24.51 1.95
CA LEU A 197 -29.41 -25.87 2.37
C LEU A 197 -30.55 -26.81 2.05
N LEU A 198 -30.21 -27.96 1.47
CA LEU A 198 -31.18 -28.98 1.06
C LEU A 198 -31.89 -29.63 2.25
N ASN A 199 -31.21 -29.70 3.40
CA ASN A 199 -31.78 -30.21 4.64
C ASN A 199 -32.31 -29.06 5.51
N GLY A 200 -33.63 -28.85 5.52
CA GLY A 200 -34.30 -27.88 6.40
C GLY A 200 -34.08 -28.13 7.90
N ARG A 201 -33.69 -29.35 8.30
CA ARG A 201 -33.37 -29.71 9.68
C ARG A 201 -31.89 -29.60 10.03
N ALA A 202 -31.03 -29.21 9.08
CA ALA A 202 -29.61 -29.02 9.31
C ALA A 202 -29.35 -28.09 10.50
N GLN A 203 -28.48 -28.50 11.42
CA GLN A 203 -28.04 -27.63 12.50
C GLN A 203 -26.91 -26.74 11.98
N VAL A 204 -27.18 -25.44 11.88
CA VAL A 204 -26.24 -24.42 11.40
C VAL A 204 -26.24 -23.25 12.36
N LYS A 205 -25.06 -22.69 12.60
CA LYS A 205 -24.84 -21.56 13.50
C LYS A 205 -24.03 -20.48 12.79
N ALA A 206 -24.15 -19.25 13.28
CA ALA A 206 -23.26 -18.19 12.85
C ALA A 206 -21.81 -18.57 13.19
N GLY A 207 -20.89 -18.33 12.27
CA GLY A 207 -19.49 -18.76 12.38
C GLY A 207 -19.16 -20.07 11.65
N ASP A 208 -20.16 -20.87 11.26
CA ASP A 208 -19.91 -22.08 10.45
C ASP A 208 -19.31 -21.69 9.09
N ARG A 209 -18.42 -22.52 8.55
CA ARG A 209 -17.69 -22.23 7.31
C ARG A 209 -18.19 -23.11 6.18
N LEU A 210 -18.08 -22.59 4.96
CA LEU A 210 -18.50 -23.31 3.76
C LEU A 210 -17.37 -23.43 2.74
N VAL A 211 -17.37 -24.57 2.07
CA VAL A 211 -16.52 -24.85 0.90
C VAL A 211 -17.37 -25.24 -0.30
N THR A 212 -16.80 -25.20 -1.50
CA THR A 212 -17.48 -25.70 -2.70
C THR A 212 -17.67 -27.22 -2.58
N PHE A 213 -18.87 -27.70 -2.93
CA PHE A 213 -19.15 -29.14 -3.01
C PHE A 213 -18.41 -29.80 -4.18
N GLY A 214 -18.11 -29.01 -5.21
CA GLY A 214 -17.52 -29.46 -6.46
C GLY A 214 -18.53 -30.05 -7.44
N SER A 215 -18.15 -30.12 -8.70
CA SER A 215 -18.93 -30.71 -9.79
C SER A 215 -18.27 -31.99 -10.28
N GLN A 216 -19.04 -32.85 -10.96
CA GLN A 216 -18.46 -34.00 -11.63
C GLN A 216 -17.40 -33.51 -12.63
N SER A 217 -16.22 -34.13 -12.61
CA SER A 217 -15.05 -33.71 -13.41
C SER A 217 -14.46 -32.33 -13.06
N GLY A 218 -14.83 -31.74 -11.92
CA GLY A 218 -14.24 -30.49 -11.42
C GLY A 218 -14.69 -29.22 -12.15
N ARG A 219 -15.75 -29.28 -12.97
CA ARG A 219 -16.32 -28.12 -13.69
C ARG A 219 -17.84 -28.09 -13.59
N PRO A 220 -18.47 -26.92 -13.33
CA PRO A 220 -17.85 -25.59 -13.25
C PRO A 220 -17.03 -25.32 -11.99
N PHE A 221 -17.22 -26.11 -10.93
CA PHE A 221 -16.55 -25.90 -9.65
C PHE A 221 -15.69 -27.09 -9.25
N VAL A 222 -14.45 -26.83 -8.86
CA VAL A 222 -13.64 -27.81 -8.12
C VAL A 222 -14.13 -27.89 -6.67
N PRO A 223 -14.04 -29.08 -6.03
CA PRO A 223 -14.47 -29.24 -4.64
C PRO A 223 -13.45 -28.66 -3.67
N GLY A 224 -13.90 -28.18 -2.50
CA GLY A 224 -13.05 -27.77 -1.39
C GLY A 224 -12.45 -26.36 -1.50
N VAL A 225 -13.01 -25.48 -2.32
CA VAL A 225 -12.62 -24.06 -2.36
C VAL A 225 -13.36 -23.31 -1.25
N PRO A 226 -12.68 -22.53 -0.39
CA PRO A 226 -13.33 -21.71 0.63
C PRO A 226 -14.34 -20.74 0.01
N VAL A 227 -15.55 -20.68 0.57
CA VAL A 227 -16.61 -19.78 0.10
C VAL A 227 -16.81 -18.62 1.06
N GLY A 228 -17.03 -18.91 2.34
CA GLY A 228 -17.31 -17.89 3.34
C GLY A 228 -17.74 -18.45 4.68
N THR A 229 -18.16 -17.53 5.57
CA THR A 229 -18.63 -17.83 6.93
C THR A 229 -20.10 -17.44 7.09
N VAL A 230 -20.90 -18.28 7.76
CA VAL A 230 -22.30 -17.99 8.07
C VAL A 230 -22.40 -16.77 8.98
N LYS A 231 -23.12 -15.75 8.51
CA LYS A 231 -23.41 -14.52 9.23
C LYS A 231 -24.75 -14.61 9.96
N GLU A 232 -25.76 -15.13 9.29
CA GLU A 232 -27.13 -15.19 9.80
C GLU A 232 -27.84 -16.44 9.29
N VAL A 233 -28.70 -17.03 10.13
CA VAL A 233 -29.54 -18.17 9.79
C VAL A 233 -30.98 -17.71 9.70
N GLN A 234 -31.54 -17.70 8.49
CA GLN A 234 -32.93 -17.38 8.25
C GLN A 234 -33.76 -18.66 8.33
N ALA A 235 -34.19 -19.00 9.54
CA ALA A 235 -35.02 -20.17 9.76
C ALA A 235 -36.51 -19.81 9.61
N THR A 236 -37.16 -20.35 8.59
CA THR A 236 -38.63 -20.32 8.48
C THR A 236 -39.19 -21.68 8.92
N PRO A 237 -39.97 -21.73 10.02
CA PRO A 237 -40.58 -22.99 10.48
C PRO A 237 -41.40 -23.67 9.38
N GLY A 238 -41.19 -24.98 9.21
CA GLY A 238 -41.96 -25.80 8.26
C GLY A 238 -41.42 -25.85 6.82
N GLN A 239 -40.32 -25.16 6.50
CA GLN A 239 -39.70 -25.28 5.18
C GLN A 239 -38.84 -26.54 5.02
N LEU A 240 -38.83 -27.09 3.79
CA LEU A 240 -38.02 -28.26 3.42
C LEU A 240 -36.53 -27.92 3.32
N THR A 241 -36.22 -26.66 2.98
CA THR A 241 -34.87 -26.11 2.88
C THR A 241 -34.62 -25.07 3.95
N LYS A 242 -33.35 -24.76 4.22
CA LYS A 242 -32.95 -23.73 5.19
C LYS A 242 -32.12 -22.67 4.50
N THR A 243 -32.50 -21.41 4.65
CA THR A 243 -31.74 -20.28 4.08
C THR A 243 -30.77 -19.71 5.10
N ILE A 244 -29.54 -19.47 4.69
CA ILE A 244 -28.51 -18.81 5.50
C ILE A 244 -27.85 -17.70 4.68
N LEU A 245 -27.42 -16.64 5.35
CA LEU A 245 -26.62 -15.57 4.77
C LEU A 245 -25.15 -15.79 5.13
N VAL A 246 -24.29 -15.72 4.13
CA VAL A 246 -22.85 -16.03 4.24
C VAL A 246 -22.04 -14.83 3.78
N GLU A 247 -21.10 -14.43 4.63
CA GLU A 247 -20.09 -13.44 4.29
C GLU A 247 -18.97 -14.13 3.50
N PRO A 248 -18.71 -13.76 2.23
CA PRO A 248 -17.65 -14.36 1.42
C PRO A 248 -16.26 -14.08 2.02
N TYR A 249 -15.33 -15.02 1.87
CA TYR A 249 -13.92 -14.76 2.23
C TYR A 249 -13.24 -13.79 1.25
N VAL A 250 -13.68 -13.80 -0.01
CA VAL A 250 -13.13 -12.99 -1.10
C VAL A 250 -13.65 -11.56 -1.02
N GLN A 251 -12.74 -10.59 -1.22
CA GLN A 251 -13.09 -9.18 -1.37
C GLN A 251 -13.23 -8.80 -2.86
N PHE A 252 -14.44 -8.94 -3.41
CA PHE A 252 -14.69 -8.70 -4.84
C PHE A 252 -14.37 -7.28 -5.34
N THR A 253 -14.29 -6.30 -4.44
CA THR A 253 -13.97 -4.89 -4.77
C THR A 253 -12.46 -4.62 -4.90
N ARG A 254 -11.60 -5.57 -4.51
CA ARG A 254 -10.14 -5.44 -4.55
C ARG A 254 -9.50 -6.71 -5.12
N LEU A 255 -9.82 -7.01 -6.38
CA LEU A 255 -9.26 -8.13 -7.12
C LEU A 255 -8.18 -7.64 -8.09
N ASP A 256 -6.91 -7.86 -7.75
CA ASP A 256 -5.77 -7.55 -8.63
C ASP A 256 -5.22 -8.79 -9.33
N LEU A 257 -5.11 -9.90 -8.59
CA LEU A 257 -4.55 -11.17 -9.05
C LEU A 257 -5.53 -12.30 -8.73
N VAL A 258 -5.80 -13.17 -9.71
CA VAL A 258 -6.65 -14.35 -9.55
C VAL A 258 -5.96 -15.59 -10.12
N GLY A 259 -6.38 -16.76 -9.63
CA GLY A 259 -5.90 -18.05 -10.08
C GLY A 259 -7.02 -18.83 -10.74
N VAL A 260 -6.83 -19.27 -11.98
CA VAL A 260 -7.77 -20.17 -12.64
C VAL A 260 -7.33 -21.61 -12.43
N VAL A 261 -8.22 -22.45 -11.92
CA VAL A 261 -7.93 -23.87 -11.69
C VAL A 261 -7.94 -24.62 -13.03
N VAL A 262 -6.75 -24.94 -13.54
CA VAL A 262 -6.56 -25.65 -14.81
C VAL A 262 -6.57 -27.16 -14.64
N VAL A 263 -6.09 -27.65 -13.50
CA VAL A 263 -6.18 -29.08 -13.13
C VAL A 263 -6.88 -29.19 -11.78
N PRO A 264 -8.04 -29.86 -11.70
CA PRO A 264 -8.71 -30.14 -10.44
C PRO A 264 -7.89 -31.11 -9.59
N PRO A 265 -8.10 -31.14 -8.27
CA PRO A 265 -7.34 -32.00 -7.40
C PRO A 265 -7.70 -33.47 -7.65
N ARG A 266 -6.71 -34.37 -7.51
CA ARG A 266 -6.92 -35.82 -7.71
C ARG A 266 -7.89 -36.42 -6.69
N THR A 267 -8.00 -35.79 -5.53
CA THR A 267 -8.89 -36.16 -4.41
C THR A 267 -9.53 -34.91 -3.84
N ASP A 268 -10.81 -34.97 -3.47
CA ASP A 268 -11.55 -33.85 -2.86
C ASP A 268 -10.86 -33.40 -1.56
N PRO A 269 -10.32 -32.17 -1.50
CA PRO A 269 -9.60 -31.67 -0.33
C PRO A 269 -10.54 -31.25 0.82
N ARG A 270 -11.86 -31.26 0.60
CA ARG A 270 -12.90 -30.90 1.57
C ARG A 270 -12.57 -29.57 2.26
N ASP A 271 -12.36 -29.61 3.57
CA ASP A 271 -12.21 -28.44 4.42
C ASP A 271 -10.73 -28.05 4.64
N ALA A 272 -9.78 -28.81 4.08
CA ALA A 272 -8.34 -28.62 4.29
C ALA A 272 -7.80 -27.29 3.74
N VAL A 273 -8.55 -26.64 2.85
CA VAL A 273 -8.18 -25.37 2.22
C VAL A 273 -8.64 -24.16 3.03
N LEU A 274 -9.49 -24.37 4.05
CA LEU A 274 -9.99 -23.28 4.87
C LEU A 274 -8.86 -22.59 5.64
N PRO A 275 -8.91 -21.25 5.79
CA PRO A 275 -7.94 -20.52 6.61
C PRO A 275 -7.99 -21.04 8.06
N PRO A 276 -6.88 -21.00 8.81
CA PRO A 276 -6.89 -21.42 10.21
C PRO A 276 -7.90 -20.58 11.00
N VAL A 277 -8.68 -21.23 11.88
CA VAL A 277 -9.61 -20.55 12.77
C VAL A 277 -8.81 -19.54 13.60
N PRO A 278 -9.15 -18.25 13.61
CA PRO A 278 -8.51 -17.29 14.49
C PRO A 278 -8.59 -17.82 15.92
N ALA A 279 -7.45 -17.99 16.60
CA ALA A 279 -7.38 -18.52 17.95
C ALA A 279 -8.01 -17.54 18.94
N ALA A 280 -9.34 -17.51 18.99
CA ALA A 280 -10.07 -16.86 20.06
C ALA A 280 -10.00 -17.78 21.29
N SER A 281 -9.32 -17.30 22.33
CA SER A 281 -9.36 -17.75 23.73
C SER A 281 -8.58 -19.01 24.16
N ALA A 282 -7.29 -19.10 23.82
CA ALA A 282 -6.33 -19.90 24.61
C ALA A 282 -5.74 -19.13 25.83
N GLY A 283 -6.45 -18.13 26.36
CA GLY A 283 -5.93 -17.22 27.40
C GLY A 283 -6.88 -16.82 28.53
N ALA A 284 -8.06 -17.44 28.67
CA ALA A 284 -9.02 -17.03 29.71
C ALA A 284 -9.68 -18.20 30.47
N ALA A 285 -9.03 -19.35 30.57
CA ALA A 285 -9.47 -20.43 31.45
C ALA A 285 -8.26 -21.05 32.15
N GLY A 286 -8.10 -20.75 33.44
CA GLY A 286 -7.23 -21.52 34.34
C GLY A 286 -6.18 -20.74 35.11
N ASN A 287 -6.54 -19.67 35.83
CA ASN A 287 -5.83 -19.39 37.09
C ASN A 287 -6.55 -20.19 38.18
N PRO A 288 -5.93 -21.21 38.81
CA PRO A 288 -6.47 -21.78 40.03
C PRO A 288 -6.39 -20.72 41.11
N GLN A 289 -7.55 -20.26 41.58
CA GLN A 289 -7.68 -19.53 42.82
C GLN A 289 -7.01 -20.33 43.94
N ALA A 290 -5.91 -19.81 44.49
CA ALA A 290 -5.34 -20.29 45.72
C ALA A 290 -6.35 -20.08 46.87
N PRO A 291 -6.58 -21.06 47.75
CA PRO A 291 -7.49 -20.88 48.88
C PRO A 291 -6.86 -19.89 49.87
N ILE A 292 -7.52 -18.75 50.05
CA ILE A 292 -7.25 -17.82 51.14
C ILE A 292 -7.53 -18.53 52.46
N ALA A 293 -6.45 -18.81 53.21
CA ALA A 293 -6.49 -19.37 54.54
C ALA A 293 -7.25 -18.43 55.49
N ALA A 294 -8.21 -19.01 56.21
CA ALA A 294 -8.97 -18.34 57.26
C ALA A 294 -8.03 -17.94 58.42
N VAL A 295 -8.06 -16.66 58.79
CA VAL A 295 -7.41 -16.14 59.99
C VAL A 295 -8.32 -16.44 61.19
N PRO A 296 -7.82 -17.05 62.29
CA PRO A 296 -8.62 -17.32 63.48
C PRO A 296 -8.85 -16.02 64.30
N PRO A 297 -9.95 -15.94 65.08
CA PRO A 297 -10.23 -14.78 65.91
C PRO A 297 -9.30 -14.74 67.12
N THR A 298 -8.55 -13.64 67.29
CA THR A 298 -7.83 -13.35 68.53
C THR A 298 -8.81 -12.83 69.58
N THR A 299 -9.06 -13.67 70.57
CA THR A 299 -9.60 -13.29 71.87
C THR A 299 -8.62 -12.35 72.59
N GLY A 300 -9.11 -11.26 73.18
CA GLY A 300 -8.30 -10.40 74.04
C GLY A 300 -9.07 -9.18 74.52
N GLY A 301 -9.81 -9.32 75.61
CA GLY A 301 -10.31 -8.19 76.37
C GLY A 301 -9.24 -7.61 77.30
N ASN A 302 -9.28 -6.30 77.47
CA ASN A 302 -9.27 -5.60 78.75
C ASN A 302 -9.66 -4.14 78.54
#